data_AF-A0A3L8SYF0-F1
#
_entry.id   AF-A0A3L8SYF0-F1
#
_cell.length_a   1.000
_cell.length_b   1.000
_cell.length_c   1.000
_cell.angle_alpha   90.00
_cell.angle_beta   90.00
_cell.angle_gamma   90.00
#
_symmetry.space_group_name_H-M   'P 1'
#
loop_
_entity.id
_entity.type
_entity.pdbx_description
1 polymer ?
#
loop_
_entity_poly.entity_id
_entity_poly.type
_entity_poly.pdbx_seq_one_letter_code
_entity_poly.pdbx_strand_id
1 'polypeptide(L)'
;MTWASLVVDGWAHVVCALYIPEVQFANVSTMEPIVLQSVPHDRYNKTCYICDEQGRESKAATGACMTCNKHGCRQAFHVTCAQFAGLLCEEEGNGADNVQYCGYCKYHFNKLVCIY
;
A
#
# COMPACT_ATOMS: atom_id res chain seq x y z
N MET A 1 8.78 3.02 -12.16
CA MET A 1 8.32 3.26 -10.78
C MET A 1 9.06 4.47 -10.26
N THR A 2 8.35 5.53 -9.87
CA THR A 2 8.93 6.78 -9.37
C THR A 2 9.35 6.62 -7.90
N TRP A 3 10.58 7.05 -7.58
CA TRP A 3 11.15 7.03 -6.24
C TRP A 3 11.21 8.45 -5.68
N ALA A 4 11.07 8.61 -4.37
CA ALA A 4 11.31 9.88 -3.69
C ALA A 4 12.19 9.66 -2.44
N SER A 5 12.97 10.68 -2.10
CA SER A 5 13.86 10.68 -0.95
C SER A 5 13.06 10.63 0.35
N LEU A 6 13.56 9.88 1.33
CA LEU A 6 13.04 9.91 2.70
C LEU A 6 13.56 11.16 3.44
N VAL A 7 12.86 11.57 4.51
CA VAL A 7 13.37 12.59 5.45
C VAL A 7 14.66 12.11 6.15
N VAL A 8 14.81 10.80 6.32
CA VAL A 8 16.04 10.13 6.77
C VAL A 8 16.83 9.64 5.56
N ASP A 9 18.07 9.17 5.75
CA ASP A 9 18.83 8.55 4.65
C ASP A 9 18.08 7.33 4.08
N GLY A 10 17.76 7.36 2.79
CA GLY A 10 17.04 6.29 2.09
C GLY A 10 15.99 6.76 1.08
N TRP A 11 15.28 5.80 0.51
CA TRP A 11 14.34 6.01 -0.60
C TRP A 11 13.08 5.17 -0.39
N ALA A 12 11.94 5.68 -0.85
CA ALA A 12 10.69 4.92 -0.94
C ALA A 12 10.02 5.14 -2.30
N HIS A 13 9.22 4.16 -2.73
CA HIS A 13 8.40 4.36 -3.91
C HIS A 13 7.27 5.34 -3.59
N VAL A 14 7.00 6.26 -4.52
CA VAL A 14 5.86 7.19 -4.40
C VAL A 14 4.55 6.42 -4.28
N VAL A 15 4.38 5.32 -5.02
CA VAL A 15 3.18 4.46 -4.91
C VAL A 15 3.05 3.84 -3.52
N CYS A 16 4.14 3.41 -2.88
CA CYS A 16 4.08 2.89 -1.51
C CYS A 16 3.61 3.97 -0.53
N ALA A 17 4.05 5.21 -0.72
CA ALA A 17 3.64 6.32 0.11
C ALA A 17 2.16 6.70 -0.08
N LEU A 18 1.62 6.59 -1.30
CA LEU A 18 0.20 6.86 -1.57
C LEU A 18 -0.73 5.82 -0.92
N TYR A 19 -0.34 4.54 -0.93
CA TYR A 19 -1.23 3.42 -0.53
C TYR A 19 -1.01 2.91 0.90
N ILE A 20 -0.06 3.48 1.65
CA ILE A 20 0.06 3.27 3.11
C ILE A 20 -0.50 4.52 3.80
N PRO A 21 -1.68 4.46 4.45
CA PRO A 21 -2.40 5.65 4.91
C PRO A 21 -1.62 6.56 5.86
N GLU A 22 -0.71 5.98 6.63
CA GLU A 22 0.07 6.72 7.63
C GLU A 22 1.35 7.35 7.06
N VAL A 23 1.70 7.08 5.79
CA VAL A 23 2.81 7.75 5.12
C VAL A 23 2.37 9.14 4.65
N GLN A 24 3.24 10.13 4.81
CA GLN A 24 2.97 11.51 4.45
C GLN A 24 4.02 12.03 3.47
N PHE A 25 3.66 13.05 2.71
CA PHE A 25 4.60 13.87 1.96
C PHE A 25 4.78 15.20 2.69
N ALA A 26 6.02 15.64 2.90
CA ALA A 26 6.27 16.95 3.50
C ALA A 26 5.78 18.10 2.60
N ASN A 27 5.81 17.91 1.29
CA ASN A 27 5.18 18.78 0.31
C ASN A 27 4.38 17.93 -0.69
N VAL A 28 3.06 18.12 -0.73
CA VAL A 28 2.14 17.37 -1.59
C VAL A 28 2.22 17.78 -3.07
N SER A 29 2.69 18.98 -3.38
CA SER A 29 2.87 19.46 -4.76
C SER A 29 4.10 18.85 -5.42
N THR A 30 5.18 18.67 -4.66
CA THR A 30 6.41 18.04 -5.15
C THR A 30 6.50 16.55 -4.84
N MET A 31 5.63 16.05 -3.94
CA MET A 31 5.62 14.68 -3.43
C MET A 31 6.94 14.26 -2.79
N GLU A 32 7.60 15.19 -2.10
CA GLU A 32 8.88 14.94 -1.41
C GLU A 32 9.14 15.91 -0.25
N PRO A 33 10.00 15.53 0.71
CA PRO A 33 10.39 14.15 1.03
C PRO A 33 9.22 13.30 1.55
N ILE A 34 9.37 11.98 1.45
CA ILE A 34 8.46 11.01 2.08
C ILE A 34 8.76 10.93 3.59
N VAL A 35 7.72 11.03 4.41
CA VAL A 35 7.77 11.01 5.87
C VAL A 35 7.14 9.71 6.39
N LEU A 36 7.93 8.92 7.13
CA LEU A 36 7.50 7.61 7.69
C LEU A 36 7.25 7.63 9.20
N GLN A 37 7.41 8.77 9.88
CA GLN A 37 7.38 8.85 11.35
C GLN A 37 6.04 8.42 11.96
N SER A 38 4.95 8.59 11.22
CA SER A 38 3.59 8.24 11.65
C SER A 38 3.22 6.79 11.33
N VAL A 39 4.09 6.03 10.62
CA VAL A 39 3.78 4.65 10.22
C VAL A 39 3.90 3.71 11.42
N PRO A 40 2.80 3.04 11.83
CA PRO A 40 2.83 2.20 13.01
C PRO A 40 3.61 0.91 12.75
N HIS A 41 4.24 0.38 13.81
CA HIS A 41 5.03 -0.85 13.76
C HIS A 41 4.24 -2.05 13.21
N ASP A 42 2.92 -2.04 13.42
CA ASP A 42 1.99 -3.05 12.90
C ASP A 42 2.05 -3.19 11.37
N ARG A 43 2.38 -2.14 10.61
CA ARG A 43 2.55 -2.20 9.16
C ARG A 43 3.78 -3.00 8.75
N TYR A 44 4.84 -2.95 9.56
CA TYR A 44 6.11 -3.65 9.33
C TYR A 44 6.09 -5.10 9.85
N ASN A 45 5.15 -5.43 10.74
CA ASN A 45 4.98 -6.77 11.33
C ASN A 45 4.01 -7.67 10.57
N LYS A 46 3.64 -7.33 9.32
CA LYS A 46 2.77 -8.16 8.50
C LYS A 46 3.56 -8.98 7.50
N THR A 47 3.01 -10.14 7.18
CA THR A 47 3.49 -10.99 6.07
C THR A 47 2.71 -10.67 4.82
N CYS A 48 3.41 -10.31 3.75
CA CYS A 48 2.82 -10.14 2.42
C CYS A 48 2.43 -11.51 1.84
N TYR A 49 1.13 -11.79 1.78
CA TYR A 49 0.63 -13.09 1.29
C TYR A 49 1.02 -13.36 -0.18
N ILE A 50 1.20 -12.30 -0.98
CA ILE A 50 1.60 -12.43 -2.39
C ILE A 50 3.06 -12.88 -2.50
N CYS A 51 3.95 -12.37 -1.63
CA CYS A 51 5.33 -12.85 -1.57
C CYS A 51 5.38 -14.30 -1.10
N ASP A 52 4.56 -14.63 -0.09
CA ASP A 52 4.46 -15.98 0.47
C ASP A 52 3.98 -17.01 -0.57
N GLU A 53 2.90 -16.71 -1.30
CA GLU A 53 2.39 -17.52 -2.42
C GLU A 53 3.42 -17.72 -3.55
N GLN A 54 4.39 -16.82 -3.68
CA GLN A 54 5.46 -16.88 -4.68
C GLN A 54 6.73 -17.58 -4.16
N GLY A 55 6.70 -18.16 -2.96
CA GLY A 55 7.88 -18.78 -2.34
C GLY A 55 8.98 -17.78 -1.97
N ARG A 56 8.63 -16.49 -1.79
CA ARG A 56 9.54 -15.40 -1.41
C ARG A 56 9.40 -15.05 0.08
N GLU A 57 9.41 -16.07 0.94
CA GLU A 57 9.20 -15.99 2.40
C GLU A 57 10.12 -14.95 3.05
N SER A 58 11.41 -14.93 2.67
CA SER A 58 12.40 -13.98 3.16
C SER A 58 12.07 -12.51 2.83
N LYS A 59 11.30 -12.27 1.76
CA LYS A 59 10.80 -10.94 1.39
C LYS A 59 9.42 -10.66 1.95
N ALA A 60 8.65 -11.69 2.30
CA ALA A 60 7.26 -11.54 2.74
C ALA A 60 7.13 -10.72 4.03
N ALA A 61 8.11 -10.82 4.93
CA ALA A 61 8.17 -10.07 6.19
C ALA A 61 9.04 -8.78 6.12
N THR A 62 9.42 -8.31 4.92
CA THR A 62 10.25 -7.10 4.76
C THR A 62 9.40 -5.87 4.46
N GLY A 63 9.80 -4.69 4.93
CA GLY A 63 9.09 -3.44 4.62
C GLY A 63 7.67 -3.36 5.20
N ALA A 64 6.91 -2.35 4.78
CA ALA A 64 5.53 -2.13 5.23
C ALA A 64 4.51 -2.77 4.29
N CYS A 65 3.47 -3.38 4.86
CA CYS A 65 2.32 -3.90 4.11
C CYS A 65 1.09 -3.00 4.27
N MET A 66 0.32 -2.88 3.18
CA MET A 66 -1.07 -2.45 3.24
C MET A 66 -1.96 -3.63 3.58
N THR A 67 -3.20 -3.35 4.00
CA THR A 67 -4.22 -4.34 4.35
C THR A 67 -5.37 -4.26 3.38
N CYS A 68 -5.99 -5.40 3.07
CA CYS A 68 -7.18 -5.45 2.23
C CYS A 68 -8.27 -4.50 2.77
N ASN A 69 -8.85 -3.67 1.91
CA ASN A 69 -9.87 -2.68 2.27
C ASN A 69 -11.24 -3.29 2.63
N LYS A 70 -11.44 -4.60 2.41
CA LYS A 70 -12.67 -5.28 2.83
C LYS A 70 -12.73 -5.37 4.36
N HIS A 71 -13.77 -4.81 4.96
CA HIS A 71 -14.03 -4.89 6.40
C HIS A 71 -13.96 -6.34 6.92
N GLY A 72 -13.15 -6.54 7.97
CA GLY A 72 -12.91 -7.84 8.60
C GLY A 72 -11.85 -8.72 7.91
N CYS A 73 -11.37 -8.35 6.71
CA CYS A 73 -10.29 -9.07 6.05
C CYS A 73 -8.94 -8.70 6.69
N ARG A 74 -8.12 -9.72 6.99
CA ARG A 74 -6.79 -9.55 7.59
C ARG A 74 -5.64 -9.78 6.61
N GLN A 75 -5.94 -9.98 5.33
CA GLN A 75 -4.91 -10.18 4.31
C GLN A 75 -4.07 -8.90 4.16
N ALA A 76 -2.75 -9.08 4.17
CA ALA A 76 -1.77 -8.02 4.05
C ALA A 76 -0.82 -8.29 2.89
N PHE A 77 -0.40 -7.22 2.22
CA PHE A 77 0.46 -7.33 1.05
C PHE A 77 1.25 -6.04 0.84
N HIS A 78 2.41 -6.15 0.19
CA HIS A 78 3.14 -4.96 -0.24
C HIS A 78 2.34 -4.23 -1.31
N VAL A 79 2.40 -2.90 -1.27
CA VAL A 79 1.77 -2.05 -2.29
C VAL A 79 2.25 -2.43 -3.69
N THR A 80 3.56 -2.60 -3.89
CA THR A 80 4.11 -2.99 -5.20
C THR A 80 3.70 -4.39 -5.62
N CYS A 81 3.55 -5.33 -4.69
CA CYS A 81 3.04 -6.67 -5.01
C CYS A 81 1.57 -6.61 -5.49
N ALA A 82 0.74 -5.80 -4.83
CA ALA A 82 -0.63 -5.55 -5.30
C ALA A 82 -0.68 -4.79 -6.61
N GLN A 83 0.22 -3.83 -6.83
CA GLN A 83 0.33 -3.09 -8.09
C GLN A 83 0.59 -4.05 -9.26
N PHE A 84 1.59 -4.93 -9.14
CA PHE A 84 1.90 -5.92 -10.18
C PHE A 84 0.77 -6.94 -10.38
N ALA A 85 0.01 -7.25 -9.33
CA ALA A 85 -1.12 -8.15 -9.39
C ALA A 85 -2.44 -7.48 -9.86
N GLY A 86 -2.43 -6.17 -10.12
CA GLY A 86 -3.63 -5.42 -10.54
C GLY A 86 -4.69 -5.29 -9.44
N LEU A 87 -4.28 -5.21 -8.17
CA LEU A 87 -5.15 -5.26 -6.99
C LEU A 87 -5.32 -3.90 -6.28
N LEU A 88 -4.74 -2.84 -6.83
CA LEU A 88 -4.85 -1.47 -6.30
C LEU A 88 -6.08 -0.77 -6.90
N CYS A 89 -6.72 0.07 -6.09
CA CYS A 89 -7.91 0.84 -6.46
C CYS A 89 -7.80 2.28 -5.98
N GLU A 90 -8.45 3.17 -6.71
CA GLU A 90 -8.65 4.58 -6.33
C GLU A 90 -10.17 4.76 -6.17
N GLU A 91 -10.61 5.09 -4.97
CA GLU A 91 -12.02 5.27 -4.61
C GLU A 91 -12.31 6.73 -4.26
N GLU A 92 -13.55 7.19 -4.43
CA GLU A 92 -13.98 8.50 -3.94
C GLU A 92 -13.91 8.50 -2.40
N GLY A 93 -13.13 9.42 -1.86
CA GLY A 93 -12.98 9.63 -0.43
C GLY A 93 -14.12 10.47 0.17
N ASN A 94 -14.07 10.70 1.48
CA ASN A 94 -15.01 11.60 2.15
C ASN A 94 -14.70 13.06 1.78
N GLY A 95 -15.38 13.58 0.75
CA GLY A 95 -15.30 14.97 0.29
C GLY A 95 -15.02 15.06 -1.20
N ALA A 96 -15.53 16.12 -1.84
CA ALA A 96 -15.67 16.23 -3.30
C ALA A 96 -14.37 16.15 -4.13
N ASP A 97 -13.19 16.16 -3.50
CA ASP A 97 -11.89 16.07 -4.18
C ASP A 97 -10.90 15.09 -3.51
N ASN A 98 -11.34 14.32 -2.52
CA ASN A 98 -10.46 13.38 -1.82
C ASN A 98 -10.46 12.03 -2.55
N VAL A 99 -9.27 11.49 -2.85
CA VAL A 99 -9.10 10.14 -3.40
C VAL A 99 -8.61 9.21 -2.29
N GLN A 100 -9.32 8.10 -2.09
CA GLN A 100 -8.88 7.02 -1.22
C GLN A 100 -8.08 5.99 -2.03
N TYR A 101 -6.77 5.94 -1.79
CA TYR A 101 -5.88 4.93 -2.35
C TYR A 101 -5.95 3.64 -1.52
N CYS A 102 -6.59 2.60 -2.07
CA CYS A 102 -6.83 1.35 -1.35
C CYS A 102 -6.51 0.12 -2.21
N GLY A 103 -6.72 -1.08 -1.67
CA GLY A 103 -6.48 -2.31 -2.41
C GLY A 103 -7.17 -3.50 -1.81
N TYR A 104 -7.39 -4.53 -2.63
CA TYR A 104 -8.14 -5.72 -2.24
C TYR A 104 -7.31 -6.98 -2.47
N CYS A 105 -7.39 -7.97 -1.58
CA CYS A 105 -6.79 -9.26 -1.87
C CYS A 105 -7.48 -9.90 -3.09
N LYS A 106 -6.79 -10.81 -3.79
CA LYS A 106 -7.33 -11.51 -4.98
C LYS A 106 -8.77 -11.98 -4.81
N TYR A 107 -9.09 -12.55 -3.65
CA TYR A 107 -10.44 -13.04 -3.33
C TYR A 107 -11.51 -11.94 -3.34
N HIS A 108 -11.24 -10.79 -2.71
CA HIS A 108 -12.20 -9.69 -2.64
C HIS A 108 -12.22 -8.85 -3.92
N PHE A 109 -11.07 -8.70 -4.59
CA PHE A 109 -10.98 -7.99 -5.86
C PHE A 109 -11.84 -8.66 -6.94
N ASN A 110 -11.74 -9.99 -7.09
CA ASN A 110 -12.56 -10.72 -8.06
C ASN A 110 -14.06 -10.52 -7.85
N LYS A 111 -14.50 -10.39 -6.59
CA LYS A 111 -15.91 -10.13 -6.28
C LYS A 111 -16.37 -8.71 -6.61
N LEU A 112 -15.45 -7.74 -6.69
CA LEU A 112 -15.73 -6.37 -7.13
C LEU A 112 -15.78 -6.26 -8.66
N VAL A 113 -15.02 -7.10 -9.36
CA VAL A 113 -15.01 -7.13 -10.83
C VAL A 113 -16.19 -7.94 -11.37
N CYS A 114 -16.61 -9.03 -10.71
CA CYS A 114 -17.75 -9.84 -11.13
C CYS A 114 -19.14 -9.15 -11.00
N ILE A 115 -19.20 -7.87 -10.61
CA ILE A 115 -20.43 -7.07 -10.58
C ILE A 115 -20.59 -6.17 -11.83
N TYR A 116 -19.61 -6.21 -12.74
CA TYR A 116 -19.65 -5.56 -14.06
C TYR A 116 -19.59 -6.63 -15.16
#